data_AF-A0A7J5X7A7-F1
#
_entry.id   AF-A0A7J5X7A7-F1
#
_cell.length_a   1.000
_cell.length_b   1.000
_cell.length_c   1.000
_cell.angle_alpha   90.00
_cell.angle_beta   90.00
_cell.angle_gamma   90.00
#
_symmetry.space_group_name_H-M   'P 1'
#
loop_
_entity.id
_entity.type
_entity.pdbx_description
1 polymer ?
#
loop_
_entity_poly.entity_id
_entity_poly.type
_entity_poly.pdbx_seq_one_letter_code
_entity_poly.pdbx_strand_id
1 'polypeptide(L)'
;MFVQELVLRQRTEILNALCSSGSAEHLEQVLDILLSQGEVTWEDYQNIQVSSRALHCNARKLLDLVYTKGEDTCGLFFAAFKRVLPDAKGVGTSSSGCSSTLEEKEEHQSTCTETLLTQRPSLVEKLRGCIDGALEDLVTSGHFTSADCCEVQLPIHTPCQQVKLESPISSS
;
A
#
# COMPACT_ATOMS: atom_id res chain seq x y z
N MET A 1 8.58 -24.03 -15.55
CA MET A 1 7.58 -24.27 -14.50
C MET A 1 6.77 -23.00 -14.42
N PHE A 2 5.46 -23.06 -14.67
CA PHE A 2 4.63 -21.87 -14.75
C PHE A 2 4.49 -21.24 -13.35
N VAL A 3 4.64 -19.92 -13.25
CA VAL A 3 4.61 -19.23 -11.94
C VAL A 3 3.23 -19.36 -11.29
N GLN A 4 2.19 -19.41 -12.11
CA GLN A 4 0.81 -19.63 -11.69
C GLN A 4 0.61 -21.01 -11.02
N GLU A 5 1.35 -22.04 -11.43
CA GLU A 5 1.31 -23.36 -10.82
C GLU A 5 2.02 -23.41 -9.46
N LEU A 6 3.04 -22.55 -9.27
CA LEU A 6 3.68 -22.37 -7.96
C LEU A 6 2.73 -21.79 -6.93
N VAL A 7 1.85 -20.86 -7.31
CA VAL A 7 0.81 -20.30 -6.41
C VAL A 7 -0.08 -21.42 -5.87
N LEU A 8 -0.48 -22.38 -6.71
CA LEU A 8 -1.28 -23.53 -6.29
C LEU A 8 -0.49 -24.48 -5.40
N ARG A 9 0.74 -24.83 -5.80
CA ARG A 9 1.57 -25.80 -5.09
C ARG A 9 1.96 -25.32 -3.68
N GLN A 10 2.28 -24.04 -3.54
CA GLN A 10 2.72 -23.42 -2.29
C GLN A 10 1.60 -22.68 -1.56
N ARG A 11 0.34 -22.84 -2.00
CA ARG A 11 -0.81 -22.07 -1.49
C ARG A 11 -0.87 -22.04 0.04
N THR A 12 -0.73 -23.20 0.68
CA THR A 12 -0.80 -23.32 2.15
C THR A 12 0.37 -22.60 2.83
N GLU A 13 1.58 -22.73 2.27
CA GLU A 13 2.79 -22.08 2.80
C GLU A 13 2.69 -20.56 2.67
N ILE A 14 2.23 -20.07 1.53
CA ILE A 14 2.00 -18.65 1.25
C ILE A 14 0.93 -18.09 2.20
N LEU A 15 -0.19 -18.80 2.37
CA LEU A 15 -1.25 -18.38 3.30
C LEU A 15 -0.73 -18.30 4.73
N ASN A 16 0.01 -19.31 5.19
CA ASN A 16 0.59 -19.31 6.53
C ASN A 16 1.58 -18.15 6.71
N ALA A 17 2.42 -17.89 5.73
CA ALA A 17 3.39 -16.79 5.78
C ALA A 17 2.72 -15.41 5.78
N LEU A 18 1.66 -15.21 4.98
CA LEU A 18 0.89 -13.95 4.98
C LEU A 18 0.12 -13.73 6.29
N CYS A 19 -0.21 -14.80 7.02
CA CYS A 19 -1.01 -14.74 8.25
C CYS A 19 -0.18 -14.91 9.54
N SER A 20 1.13 -15.12 9.46
CA SER A 20 1.96 -15.54 10.59
C SER A 20 2.17 -14.45 11.64
N SER A 21 2.07 -13.18 11.25
CA SER A 21 2.38 -12.04 12.12
C SER A 21 1.24 -11.62 13.06
N GLY A 22 0.10 -12.33 13.04
CA GLY A 22 -1.08 -11.97 13.82
C GLY A 22 -1.77 -10.66 13.39
N SER A 23 -1.26 -10.01 12.34
CA SER A 23 -1.75 -8.74 11.78
C SER A 23 -1.93 -8.88 10.27
N ALA A 24 -2.76 -8.02 9.68
CA ALA A 24 -2.99 -7.97 8.24
C ALA A 24 -1.85 -7.29 7.45
N GLU A 25 -0.87 -6.68 8.13
CA GLU A 25 0.20 -5.88 7.52
C GLU A 25 0.89 -6.53 6.31
N HIS A 26 1.31 -7.80 6.40
CA HIS A 26 1.98 -8.47 5.28
C HIS A 26 1.07 -8.60 4.05
N LEU A 27 -0.23 -8.86 4.27
CA LEU A 27 -1.21 -8.93 3.21
C LEU A 27 -1.45 -7.54 2.59
N GLU A 28 -1.60 -6.52 3.43
CA GLU A 28 -1.84 -5.13 3.00
C GLU A 28 -0.66 -4.59 2.19
N GLN A 29 0.57 -4.82 2.65
CA GLN A 29 1.78 -4.41 1.92
C GLN A 29 1.90 -5.08 0.56
N VAL A 30 1.59 -6.37 0.46
CA VAL A 30 1.58 -7.07 -0.84
C VAL A 30 0.51 -6.49 -1.76
N LEU A 31 -0.69 -6.21 -1.25
CA LEU A 31 -1.77 -5.57 -2.00
C LEU A 31 -1.37 -4.17 -2.48
N ASP A 32 -0.74 -3.36 -1.63
CA ASP A 32 -0.30 -2.01 -1.96
C ASP A 32 0.73 -2.03 -3.10
N ILE A 33 1.68 -2.98 -3.05
CA ILE A 33 2.65 -3.16 -4.14
C ILE A 33 1.92 -3.55 -5.43
N LEU A 34 1.01 -4.53 -5.40
CA LEU A 34 0.27 -4.93 -6.59
C LEU A 34 -0.58 -3.80 -7.17
N LEU A 35 -1.19 -2.97 -6.32
CA LEU A 35 -1.97 -1.81 -6.73
C LEU A 35 -1.06 -0.76 -7.39
N SER A 36 0.12 -0.52 -6.82
CA SER A 36 1.11 0.42 -7.38
C SER A 36 1.63 0.01 -8.75
N GLN A 37 1.65 -1.30 -9.05
CA GLN A 37 2.07 -1.83 -10.35
C GLN A 37 0.90 -1.94 -11.35
N GLY A 38 -0.33 -1.62 -10.94
CA GLY A 38 -1.52 -1.71 -11.79
C GLY A 38 -2.08 -3.12 -11.96
N GLU A 39 -1.57 -4.11 -11.22
CA GLU A 39 -1.99 -5.52 -11.35
C GLU A 39 -3.34 -5.80 -10.70
N VAL A 40 -3.66 -5.09 -9.62
CA VAL A 40 -4.98 -5.12 -8.99
C VAL A 40 -5.64 -3.77 -9.16
N THR A 41 -6.94 -3.78 -9.44
CA THR A 41 -7.73 -2.55 -9.50
C THR A 41 -8.03 -2.05 -8.09
N TRP A 42 -8.45 -0.79 -7.98
CA TRP A 42 -8.94 -0.27 -6.70
C TRP A 42 -10.15 -1.05 -6.18
N GLU A 43 -11.03 -1.51 -7.07
CA GLU A 43 -12.18 -2.36 -6.71
C GLU A 43 -11.71 -3.72 -6.15
N ASP A 44 -10.73 -4.36 -6.79
CA ASP A 44 -10.13 -5.60 -6.31
C ASP A 44 -9.54 -5.42 -4.90
N TYR A 45 -8.82 -4.31 -4.69
CA TYR A 45 -8.21 -3.95 -3.42
C TYR A 45 -9.25 -3.85 -2.30
N GLN A 46 -10.30 -3.07 -2.51
CA GLN A 46 -11.40 -2.90 -1.54
C GLN A 46 -12.15 -4.22 -1.28
N ASN A 47 -12.33 -5.06 -2.31
CA ASN A 47 -12.97 -6.36 -2.19
C ASN A 47 -12.17 -7.38 -1.36
N ILE A 48 -10.85 -7.19 -1.26
CA ILE A 48 -9.96 -8.02 -0.45
C ILE A 48 -9.84 -7.45 0.97
N GLN A 49 -9.76 -6.13 1.15
CA GLN A 49 -9.61 -5.47 2.46
C GLN A 49 -10.92 -5.37 3.27
N VAL A 50 -11.79 -6.37 3.20
CA VAL A 50 -13.03 -6.37 3.99
C VAL A 50 -12.71 -6.69 5.46
N SER A 51 -12.75 -5.68 6.33
CA SER A 51 -12.38 -5.79 7.76
C SER A 51 -13.27 -6.73 8.57
N SER A 52 -14.47 -7.07 8.07
CA SER A 52 -15.37 -8.04 8.72
C SER A 52 -14.99 -9.50 8.44
N ARG A 53 -14.02 -9.74 7.54
CA ARG A 53 -13.59 -11.08 7.14
C ARG A 53 -12.28 -11.47 7.84
N ALA A 54 -12.17 -12.74 8.23
CA ALA A 54 -10.92 -13.28 8.77
C ALA A 54 -9.75 -13.10 7.78
N LEU A 55 -8.58 -12.73 8.30
CA LEU A 55 -7.36 -12.48 7.52
C LEU A 55 -7.05 -13.60 6.53
N HIS A 56 -7.13 -14.85 6.98
CA HIS A 56 -6.89 -16.02 6.13
C HIS A 56 -7.84 -16.10 4.92
N CYS A 57 -9.09 -15.65 5.07
CA CYS A 57 -10.02 -15.60 3.96
C CYS A 57 -9.71 -14.44 2.99
N ASN A 58 -9.16 -13.32 3.47
CA ASN A 58 -8.68 -12.23 2.64
C ASN A 58 -7.42 -12.66 1.85
N ALA A 59 -6.46 -13.31 2.52
CA ALA A 59 -5.28 -13.86 1.87
C ALA A 59 -5.65 -14.91 0.81
N ARG A 60 -6.65 -15.76 1.07
CA ARG A 60 -7.16 -16.71 0.08
C ARG A 60 -7.74 -16.02 -1.14
N LYS A 61 -8.58 -14.99 -0.93
CA LYS A 61 -9.13 -14.18 -2.02
C LYS A 61 -8.04 -13.53 -2.87
N LEU A 62 -6.98 -13.02 -2.25
CA LEU A 62 -5.83 -12.51 -2.99
C LEU A 62 -5.20 -13.59 -3.88
N LEU A 63 -4.95 -14.78 -3.35
CA LEU A 63 -4.38 -15.88 -4.14
C LEU A 63 -5.29 -16.33 -5.29
N ASP A 64 -6.61 -16.31 -5.07
CA ASP A 64 -7.58 -16.61 -6.12
C ASP A 64 -7.57 -15.50 -7.19
N LEU A 65 -7.51 -14.24 -6.79
CA LEU A 65 -7.46 -13.10 -7.71
C LEU A 65 -6.20 -13.16 -8.59
N VAL A 66 -5.01 -13.25 -7.99
CA VAL A 66 -3.75 -13.27 -8.76
C VAL A 66 -3.69 -14.48 -9.68
N TYR A 67 -4.23 -15.63 -9.25
CA TYR A 67 -4.33 -16.82 -10.09
C TYR A 67 -5.27 -16.57 -11.28
N THR A 68 -6.43 -15.94 -11.07
CA THR A 68 -7.38 -15.67 -12.17
C THR A 68 -6.88 -14.64 -13.17
N LYS A 69 -6.04 -13.69 -12.75
CA LYS A 69 -5.46 -12.67 -13.63
C LYS A 69 -4.36 -13.22 -14.54
N GLY A 70 -3.63 -14.24 -14.09
CA GLY A 70 -2.72 -15.02 -14.92
C GLY A 70 -1.26 -14.96 -14.47
N GLU A 71 -0.37 -15.41 -15.34
CA GLU A 71 1.02 -15.69 -15.01
C GLU A 71 1.83 -14.44 -14.66
N ASP A 72 1.63 -13.34 -15.38
CA ASP A 72 2.34 -12.08 -15.15
C ASP A 72 2.04 -11.52 -13.75
N THR A 73 0.74 -11.46 -13.40
CA THR A 73 0.29 -11.07 -12.06
C THR A 73 0.82 -12.01 -10.98
N CYS A 74 0.88 -13.32 -11.23
CA CYS A 74 1.49 -14.28 -10.30
C CYS A 74 2.99 -14.00 -10.10
N GLY A 75 3.71 -13.64 -11.17
CA GLY A 75 5.12 -13.23 -11.11
C GLY A 75 5.35 -12.02 -10.22
N LEU A 76 4.56 -10.96 -10.42
CA LEU A 76 4.62 -9.75 -9.62
C LEU A 76 4.19 -9.98 -8.17
N PHE A 77 3.19 -10.83 -7.95
CA PHE A 77 2.82 -11.28 -6.61
C PHE A 77 3.99 -11.95 -5.89
N PHE A 78 4.70 -12.88 -6.53
CA PHE A 78 5.85 -13.53 -5.89
C PHE A 78 7.00 -12.55 -5.61
N ALA A 79 7.23 -11.57 -6.50
CA ALA A 79 8.21 -10.52 -6.27
C ALA A 79 7.83 -9.66 -5.06
N ALA A 80 6.57 -9.24 -4.95
CA ALA A 80 6.03 -8.49 -3.82
C ALA A 80 6.10 -9.32 -2.52
N PHE A 81 5.68 -10.58 -2.57
CA PHE A 81 5.71 -11.51 -1.43
C PHE A 81 7.12 -11.69 -0.89
N LYS A 82 8.12 -11.94 -1.76
CA LYS A 82 9.53 -12.07 -1.34
C LYS A 82 10.11 -10.78 -0.76
N ARG A 83 9.65 -9.62 -1.23
CA ARG A 83 10.07 -8.31 -0.71
C ARG A 83 9.52 -8.06 0.69
N VAL A 84 8.27 -8.45 0.93
CA VAL A 84 7.56 -8.26 2.20
C VAL A 84 7.95 -9.32 3.24
N LEU A 85 8.23 -10.55 2.80
CA LEU A 85 8.58 -11.70 3.64
C LEU A 85 9.92 -12.34 3.19
N PRO A 86 11.07 -11.69 3.44
CA PRO A 86 12.38 -12.22 3.06
C PRO A 86 12.77 -13.49 3.84
N ASP A 87 12.24 -13.65 5.06
CA ASP A 87 12.52 -14.77 5.96
C ASP A 87 11.57 -15.97 5.80
N ALA A 88 10.66 -15.93 4.82
CA ALA A 88 9.91 -17.11 4.37
C ALA A 88 10.85 -18.08 3.63
N LYS A 89 11.90 -18.55 4.32
CA LYS A 89 12.89 -19.52 3.88
C LYS A 89 12.23 -20.91 3.81
N GLY A 90 11.41 -21.06 2.78
CA GLY A 90 10.76 -22.31 2.36
C GLY A 90 10.32 -22.27 0.90
N VAL A 91 10.30 -21.08 0.27
CA VAL A 91 9.94 -20.93 -1.14
C VAL A 91 11.20 -21.02 -2.00
N GLY A 92 11.48 -22.25 -2.45
CA GLY A 92 12.71 -22.65 -3.13
C GLY A 92 13.11 -21.76 -4.30
N THR A 93 14.15 -20.96 -4.10
CA THR A 93 15.14 -20.60 -5.12
C THR A 93 16.49 -20.48 -4.43
N SER A 94 17.39 -21.43 -4.68
CA SER A 94 18.79 -21.31 -4.30
C SER A 94 19.40 -20.10 -5.01
N SER A 95 19.82 -19.09 -4.26
CA SER A 95 20.86 -18.17 -4.70
C SER A 95 21.74 -17.81 -3.52
N SER A 96 23.04 -17.92 -3.81
CA SER A 96 24.18 -17.86 -2.93
C SER A 96 24.29 -16.56 -2.12
N GLY A 97 24.51 -16.73 -0.81
CA GLY A 97 25.52 -16.02 -0.01
C GLY A 97 25.34 -14.53 0.25
N CYS A 98 24.97 -14.18 1.48
CA CYS A 98 25.90 -13.58 2.44
C CYS A 98 25.24 -13.52 3.82
N SER A 99 25.99 -13.93 4.85
CA SER A 99 25.55 -13.91 6.23
C SER A 99 25.79 -12.55 6.88
N SER A 100 24.88 -12.12 7.72
CA SER A 100 25.27 -11.52 8.99
C SER A 100 24.24 -11.90 10.05
N THR A 101 24.70 -12.72 10.98
CA THR A 101 24.18 -12.92 12.34
C THR A 101 23.62 -11.63 12.92
N LEU A 102 22.40 -11.67 13.44
CA LEU A 102 22.06 -10.93 14.64
C LEU A 102 20.93 -11.63 15.38
N GLU A 103 21.18 -11.77 16.67
CA GLU A 103 20.44 -12.54 17.65
C GLU A 103 19.06 -11.93 17.93
N GLU A 104 18.18 -12.81 18.41
CA GLU A 104 17.01 -12.58 19.25
C GLU A 104 16.79 -11.14 19.74
N LYS A 105 15.65 -10.54 19.37
CA LYS A 105 14.78 -9.85 20.32
C LYS A 105 13.40 -9.54 19.76
N GLU A 106 12.41 -10.19 20.36
CA GLU A 106 11.01 -9.79 20.40
C GLU A 106 10.89 -8.41 21.09
N GLU A 107 11.08 -7.31 20.36
CA GLU A 107 10.86 -5.95 20.91
C GLU A 107 10.67 -4.83 19.86
N HIS A 108 10.43 -5.17 18.59
CA HIS A 108 10.53 -4.19 17.49
C HIS A 108 9.21 -3.74 16.82
N GLN A 109 8.06 -4.32 17.15
CA GLN A 109 6.79 -3.86 16.55
C GLN A 109 6.22 -2.58 17.19
N SER A 110 6.55 -2.30 18.45
CA SER A 110 6.20 -1.02 19.10
C SER A 110 6.93 0.17 18.46
N THR A 111 8.15 -0.01 17.94
CA THR A 111 9.00 1.11 17.54
C THR A 111 8.67 1.71 16.18
N CYS A 112 8.28 0.94 15.16
CA CYS A 112 7.98 1.50 13.83
C CYS A 112 6.70 2.34 13.83
N THR A 113 5.62 1.83 14.41
CA THR A 113 4.33 2.54 14.51
C THR A 113 4.43 3.75 15.41
N GLU A 114 5.12 3.65 16.56
CA GLU A 114 5.37 4.82 17.42
C GLU A 114 6.27 5.85 16.74
N THR A 115 7.31 5.42 16.00
CA THR A 115 8.15 6.33 15.23
C THR A 115 7.37 7.04 14.13
N LEU A 116 6.51 6.32 13.40
CA LEU A 116 5.62 6.91 12.40
C LEU A 116 4.64 7.91 13.02
N LEU A 117 4.02 7.57 14.15
CA LEU A 117 3.13 8.48 14.86
C LEU A 117 3.86 9.73 15.35
N THR A 118 5.09 9.58 15.85
CA THR A 118 5.93 10.68 16.32
C THR A 118 6.41 11.57 15.18
N GLN A 119 6.76 10.98 14.03
CA GLN A 119 7.22 11.71 12.84
C GLN A 119 6.06 12.19 11.95
N ARG A 120 4.84 11.74 12.20
CA ARG A 120 3.65 12.07 11.39
C ARG A 120 3.51 13.56 11.11
N PRO A 121 3.66 14.49 12.07
CA PRO A 121 3.54 15.92 11.79
C PRO A 121 4.55 16.40 10.74
N SER A 122 5.82 15.98 10.84
CA SER A 122 6.87 16.36 9.89
C SER A 122 6.68 15.73 8.51
N LEU A 123 6.24 14.46 8.46
CA LEU A 123 5.92 13.78 7.20
C LEU A 123 4.75 14.46 6.49
N VAL A 124 3.68 14.78 7.22
CA VAL A 124 2.52 15.49 6.68
C VAL A 124 2.90 16.88 6.18
N GLU A 125 3.76 17.61 6.91
CA GLU A 125 4.26 18.92 6.48
C GLU A 125 5.05 18.84 5.17
N LYS A 126 5.97 17.87 5.05
CA LYS A 126 6.76 17.66 3.82
C LYS A 126 5.87 17.25 2.65
N LEU A 127 4.94 16.33 2.86
CA LEU A 127 4.01 15.89 1.82
C LEU A 127 3.10 17.03 1.36
N ARG A 128 2.64 17.87 2.30
CA ARG A 128 1.85 19.06 1.99
C ARG A 128 2.61 20.08 1.16
N GLY A 129 3.90 20.29 1.45
CA GLY A 129 4.74 21.19 0.64
C GLY A 129 4.91 20.73 -0.83
N CYS A 130 4.71 19.45 -1.11
CA CYS A 130 4.81 18.89 -2.46
C CYS A 130 3.45 18.73 -3.16
N ILE A 131 2.34 18.80 -2.43
CA ILE A 131 1.02 18.45 -2.98
C ILE A 131 0.53 19.49 -3.99
N ASP A 132 0.81 20.78 -3.75
CA ASP A 132 0.35 21.86 -4.62
C ASP A 132 1.02 21.76 -6.00
N GLY A 133 2.33 21.55 -6.04
CA GLY A 133 3.06 21.34 -7.31
C GLY A 133 2.63 20.07 -8.03
N ALA A 134 2.39 18.97 -7.30
CA ALA A 134 1.88 17.74 -7.91
C ALA A 134 0.48 17.91 -8.50
N LEU A 135 -0.41 18.67 -7.84
CA LEU A 135 -1.74 18.97 -8.36
C LEU A 135 -1.68 19.88 -9.59
N GLU A 136 -0.78 20.87 -9.60
CA GLU A 136 -0.53 21.71 -10.80
C GLU A 136 -0.05 20.88 -12.00
N ASP A 137 0.86 19.94 -11.79
CA ASP A 137 1.35 19.03 -12.83
C ASP A 137 0.23 18.12 -13.36
N LEU A 138 -0.62 17.59 -12.46
CA LEU A 138 -1.76 16.73 -12.82
C LEU A 138 -2.85 17.49 -13.60
N VAL A 139 -3.09 18.77 -13.29
CA VAL A 139 -3.98 19.63 -14.07
C VAL A 139 -3.38 19.94 -15.43
N THR A 140 -2.10 20.29 -15.48
CA THR A 140 -1.39 20.63 -16.72
C THR A 140 -1.33 19.45 -17.69
N SER A 141 -1.20 18.23 -17.16
CA SER A 141 -1.23 16.98 -17.94
C SER A 141 -2.65 16.51 -18.29
N GLY A 142 -3.70 17.20 -17.83
CA GLY A 142 -5.10 16.89 -18.13
C GLY A 142 -5.66 15.69 -17.37
N HIS A 143 -4.97 15.21 -16.33
CA HIS A 143 -5.43 14.13 -15.48
C HIS A 143 -6.41 14.60 -14.40
N PHE A 144 -6.30 15.86 -13.98
CA PHE A 144 -7.13 16.46 -12.95
C PHE A 144 -7.87 17.68 -13.48
N THR A 145 -9.09 17.87 -12.98
CA THR A 145 -9.82 19.14 -13.06
C THR A 145 -9.56 19.98 -11.80
N SER A 146 -9.86 21.28 -11.87
CA SER A 146 -9.79 22.15 -10.69
C SER A 146 -10.68 21.67 -9.53
N ALA A 147 -11.75 20.92 -9.82
CA ALA A 147 -12.62 20.36 -8.79
C ALA A 147 -11.94 19.19 -8.07
N ASP A 148 -11.27 18.30 -8.80
CA ASP A 148 -10.50 17.17 -8.24
C ASP A 148 -9.40 17.66 -7.30
N CYS A 149 -8.75 18.79 -7.63
CA CYS A 149 -7.80 19.44 -6.75
C CYS A 149 -8.43 19.92 -5.42
N CYS A 150 -9.61 20.57 -5.47
CA CYS A 150 -10.30 20.98 -4.23
C CYS A 150 -10.65 19.75 -3.39
N GLU A 151 -11.04 18.62 -3.98
CA GLU A 151 -11.34 17.39 -3.24
C GLU A 151 -10.12 16.80 -2.54
N VAL A 152 -8.97 16.73 -3.23
CA VAL A 152 -7.72 16.21 -2.63
C VAL A 152 -7.20 17.11 -1.50
N GLN A 153 -7.44 18.42 -1.57
CA GLN A 153 -6.98 19.36 -0.55
C GLN A 153 -7.90 19.41 0.70
N LEU A 154 -9.07 18.77 0.68
CA LEU A 154 -9.97 18.70 1.84
C LEU A 154 -9.51 17.66 2.88
N PRO A 155 -9.60 17.95 4.20
CA PRO A 155 -10.06 19.19 4.85
C PRO A 155 -8.93 20.21 5.09
N ILE A 156 -7.74 19.95 4.55
CA ILE A 156 -6.49 20.50 5.08
C ILE A 156 -6.27 21.94 4.60
N HIS A 157 -6.64 22.27 3.36
CA HIS A 157 -6.66 23.63 2.81
C HIS A 157 -7.76 23.75 1.76
N THR A 158 -8.78 24.58 2.00
CA THR A 158 -9.72 24.93 0.93
C THR A 158 -9.55 26.41 0.58
N PRO A 159 -8.72 26.75 -0.43
CA PRO A 159 -8.81 28.05 -1.11
C PRO A 159 -10.24 28.29 -1.62
N CYS A 160 -10.92 27.21 -2.03
CA CYS A 160 -12.30 27.21 -2.54
C CYS A 160 -13.35 27.61 -1.47
N GLN A 161 -13.00 27.64 -0.17
CA GLN A 161 -13.84 28.17 0.93
C GLN A 161 -13.48 29.61 1.33
N GLN A 162 -12.44 30.23 0.77
CA GLN A 162 -12.17 31.66 0.93
C GLN A 162 -13.11 32.47 0.04
N VAL A 163 -14.41 32.36 0.28
CA VAL A 163 -15.41 33.28 -0.26
C VAL A 163 -15.31 34.57 0.54
N LYS A 164 -14.40 35.44 0.12
CA LYS A 164 -14.48 36.92 0.17
C LYS A 164 -15.11 37.51 1.44
N LEU A 165 -14.31 37.59 2.52
CA LEU A 165 -14.57 38.51 3.65
C LEU A 165 -13.84 39.85 3.41
N GLU A 166 -13.91 40.36 2.17
CA GLU A 166 -13.51 41.73 1.83
C GLU A 166 -14.70 42.41 1.15
N SER A 167 -15.53 43.06 1.97
CA SER A 167 -16.42 44.13 1.55
C SER A 167 -15.78 45.45 1.97
N PRO A 168 -15.67 46.46 1.10
CA PRO A 168 -15.10 47.74 1.46
C PRO A 168 -16.09 48.48 2.37
N ILE A 169 -15.63 48.89 3.56
CA ILE A 169 -16.33 49.90 4.35
C ILE A 169 -16.19 51.21 3.58
N SER A 170 -17.14 51.49 2.69
CA SER A 170 -17.29 52.80 2.07
C SER A 170 -17.88 53.73 3.14
N SER A 171 -17.02 54.53 3.75
CA SER A 171 -17.39 55.65 4.61
C SER A 171 -18.08 56.71 3.76
N SER A 172 -19.34 57.01 4.07
CA SER A 172 -20.03 58.25 3.73
C SER A 172 -20.60 58.86 5.00
#